data_AF-A0A0S1MJ39-F1
#
_entry.id   AF-A0A0S1MJ39-F1
#
_cell.length_a   1.000
_cell.length_b   1.000
_cell.length_c   1.000
_cell.angle_alpha   90.00
_cell.angle_beta   90.00
_cell.angle_gamma   90.00
#
_symmetry.space_group_name_H-M   'P 1'
#
loop_
_entity.id
_entity.type
_entity.pdbx_description
1 polymer ?
#
loop_
_entity_poly.entity_id
_entity_poly.type
_entity_poly.pdbx_seq_one_letter_code
_entity_poly.pdbx_strand_id
1 'polypeptide(L)'
;MAHGVKMPVSRASSKGVCGEYDSTKDFGVCLWSGPDASTMPTSSKETVGWLGQTANDNCHKEVFIQRTGSTNAPISAKVIDGCNFGTSQQSFGCSQIFLSHKAFTAMNPSPEELANGFLKDSITWDFASKRDPANAAA
;
A
#
# COMPACT_ATOMS: atom_id res chain seq x y z
N MET A 1 -0.49 -23.62 -6.31
CA MET A 1 0.33 -23.54 -5.09
C MET A 1 0.60 -22.07 -4.85
N ALA A 2 -0.13 -21.43 -3.95
CA ALA A 2 0.02 -19.99 -3.69
C ALA A 2 1.23 -19.80 -2.76
N HIS A 3 2.30 -19.20 -3.28
CA HIS A 3 3.45 -18.83 -2.48
C HIS A 3 3.10 -17.60 -1.64
N GLY A 4 2.52 -17.83 -0.46
CA GLY A 4 2.37 -16.81 0.56
C GLY A 4 3.76 -16.43 1.07
N VAL A 5 4.29 -15.29 0.62
CA VAL A 5 5.51 -14.72 1.18
C VAL A 5 5.15 -14.19 2.57
N LYS A 6 5.47 -15.00 3.58
CA LYS A 6 5.42 -14.63 4.99
C LYS A 6 6.33 -13.41 5.20
N MET A 7 5.74 -12.24 5.45
CA MET A 7 6.47 -11.04 5.84
C MET A 7 7.31 -11.36 7.10
N PRO A 8 8.65 -11.21 7.05
CA PRO A 8 9.48 -11.43 8.23
C PRO A 8 9.19 -10.36 9.27
N VAL A 9 8.84 -10.79 10.49
CA VAL A 9 8.35 -9.99 11.63
C VAL A 9 9.45 -9.13 12.27
N SER A 10 10.48 -8.66 11.55
CA SER A 10 11.65 -8.06 12.23
C SER A 10 12.46 -7.02 11.45
N ARG A 11 11.82 -6.14 10.69
CA ARG A 11 12.41 -4.83 10.39
C ARG A 11 11.46 -3.71 10.78
N ALA A 12 11.60 -3.24 12.02
CA ALA A 12 10.97 -2.03 12.53
C ALA A 12 11.54 -0.76 11.89
N SER A 13 12.53 -0.85 11.00
CA SER A 13 12.92 0.26 10.12
C SER A 13 13.36 -0.31 8.78
N SER A 14 12.76 0.18 7.69
CA SER A 14 13.13 -0.18 6.33
C SER A 14 13.38 1.10 5.53
N LYS A 15 14.39 1.06 4.65
CA LYS A 15 14.65 2.14 3.69
C LYS A 15 13.88 1.83 2.40
N GLY A 16 12.77 2.53 2.21
CA GLY A 16 11.94 2.47 1.02
C GLY A 16 12.24 3.56 -0.01
N VAL A 17 11.44 3.60 -1.08
CA VAL A 17 11.51 4.63 -2.13
C VAL A 17 11.34 6.05 -1.56
N CYS A 18 10.53 6.21 -0.51
CA CYS A 18 10.30 7.51 0.15
C CYS A 18 11.22 7.77 1.36
N GLY A 19 12.24 6.93 1.57
CA GLY A 19 13.13 7.03 2.72
C GLY A 19 12.82 6.01 3.81
N GLU A 20 13.29 6.29 5.03
CA GLU A 20 13.16 5.38 6.17
C GLU A 20 11.77 5.46 6.80
N TYR A 21 11.23 4.31 7.19
CA TYR A 21 9.96 4.21 7.93
C TYR A 21 9.97 3.04 8.91
N ASP A 22 9.19 3.16 9.99
CA ASP A 22 8.91 2.09 10.95
C ASP A 22 7.50 1.55 10.75
N SER A 23 7.39 0.35 10.18
CA SER A 23 6.10 -0.29 9.88
C SER A 23 5.19 -0.47 11.11
N THR A 24 5.76 -0.51 12.32
CA THR A 24 5.00 -0.66 13.58
C THR A 24 4.51 0.67 14.17
N LYS A 25 5.08 1.79 13.73
CA LYS A 25 4.74 3.13 14.23
C LYS A 25 4.05 4.00 13.19
N ASP A 26 4.47 3.90 11.93
CA ASP A 26 4.02 4.76 10.86
C ASP A 26 2.77 4.20 10.19
N PHE A 27 1.73 5.02 10.08
CA PHE A 27 0.56 4.73 9.24
C PHE A 27 0.94 4.92 7.78
N GLY A 28 1.25 3.81 7.11
CA GLY A 28 1.86 3.85 5.79
C GLY A 28 1.27 2.85 4.82
N VAL A 29 1.37 3.20 3.53
CA VAL A 29 1.10 2.30 2.42
C VAL A 29 2.31 2.19 1.50
N CYS A 30 2.40 1.02 0.88
CA CYS A 30 3.27 0.77 -0.23
C CYS A 30 2.44 0.69 -1.50
N LEU A 31 2.79 1.47 -2.53
CA LEU A 31 2.06 1.48 -3.81
C LEU A 31 2.80 0.69 -4.89
N TRP A 32 2.08 0.25 -5.91
CA TRP A 32 2.69 -0.56 -6.95
C TRP A 32 3.78 0.18 -7.73
N SER A 33 4.93 -0.45 -7.88
CA SER A 33 6.08 0.13 -8.57
C SER A 33 6.10 -0.10 -10.07
N GLY A 34 5.22 -0.95 -10.59
CA GLY A 34 5.14 -1.25 -12.02
C GLY A 34 5.46 -2.71 -12.33
N PRO A 35 5.39 -3.10 -13.61
CA PRO A 35 5.34 -4.48 -14.04
C PRO A 35 6.71 -5.18 -14.05
N ASP A 36 7.80 -4.44 -13.87
CA ASP A 36 9.16 -5.00 -13.80
C ASP A 36 9.38 -5.70 -12.46
N ALA A 37 9.06 -7.01 -12.43
CA ALA A 37 9.13 -7.91 -11.27
C ALA A 37 10.54 -8.14 -10.72
N SER A 38 11.59 -7.94 -11.52
CA SER A 38 12.96 -8.32 -11.21
C SER A 38 13.83 -7.20 -10.66
N THR A 39 13.46 -5.95 -10.89
CA THR A 39 14.22 -4.75 -10.46
C THR A 39 13.23 -3.60 -10.30
N MET A 40 13.26 -2.90 -9.16
CA MET A 40 12.55 -1.61 -9.02
C MET A 40 12.82 -0.76 -10.27
N PRO A 41 11.82 -0.45 -11.11
CA PRO A 41 12.07 0.07 -12.46
C PRO A 41 12.93 1.33 -12.39
N THR A 42 14.17 1.22 -12.87
CA THR A 42 15.14 2.31 -12.95
C THR A 42 15.00 3.10 -14.26
N SER A 43 14.19 2.63 -15.21
CA SER A 43 14.51 2.84 -16.63
C SER A 43 13.60 3.80 -17.40
N SER A 44 12.37 4.08 -16.97
CA SER A 44 11.55 5.14 -17.60
C SER A 44 10.28 5.43 -16.79
N LYS A 45 9.84 6.70 -16.73
CA LYS A 45 8.55 7.09 -16.11
C LYS A 45 7.34 6.36 -16.74
N GLU A 46 7.50 5.85 -17.96
CA GLU A 46 6.45 5.18 -18.74
C GLU A 46 6.15 3.75 -18.26
N THR A 47 7.07 3.10 -17.55
CA THR A 47 6.88 1.75 -17.01
C THR A 47 6.70 1.73 -15.50
N VAL A 48 6.85 2.87 -14.81
CA VAL A 48 6.63 2.95 -13.36
C VAL A 48 5.14 2.98 -13.07
N GLY A 49 4.72 2.24 -12.04
CA GLY A 49 3.36 2.31 -11.50
C GLY A 49 3.10 3.60 -10.73
N TRP A 50 2.39 3.51 -9.60
CA TRP A 50 2.11 4.65 -8.75
C TRP A 50 3.34 5.22 -8.03
N LEU A 51 4.37 4.39 -7.76
CA LEU A 51 5.57 4.82 -7.06
C LEU A 51 6.80 3.98 -7.39
N GLY A 52 7.88 4.61 -7.85
CA GLY A 52 9.16 3.96 -8.11
C GLY A 52 10.34 4.91 -7.94
N GLN A 53 11.56 4.42 -8.13
CA GLN A 53 12.78 5.22 -7.92
C GLN A 53 12.82 6.50 -8.77
N THR A 54 12.28 6.47 -9.98
CA THR A 54 12.24 7.60 -10.93
C THR A 54 10.90 8.35 -10.95
N ALA A 55 9.87 7.82 -10.28
CA ALA A 55 8.56 8.46 -10.10
C ALA A 55 8.17 8.40 -8.62
N ASN A 56 8.73 9.32 -7.83
CA ASN A 56 8.56 9.42 -6.39
C ASN A 56 7.69 10.63 -5.98
N ASP A 57 7.02 11.28 -6.93
CA ASP A 57 6.15 12.45 -6.71
C ASP A 57 4.95 12.14 -5.77
N ASN A 58 4.63 10.86 -5.58
CA ASN A 58 3.59 10.41 -4.65
C ASN A 58 4.10 10.15 -3.23
N CYS A 59 5.41 10.25 -2.97
CA CYS A 59 5.94 10.08 -1.63
C CYS A 59 5.30 11.04 -0.63
N HIS A 60 4.96 10.48 0.53
CA HIS A 60 4.35 11.17 1.67
C HIS A 60 2.97 11.80 1.39
N LYS A 61 2.40 11.63 0.19
CA LYS A 61 0.99 11.94 -0.04
C LYS A 61 0.12 11.04 0.83
N GLU A 62 -1.01 11.60 1.21
CA GLU A 62 -1.98 10.94 2.07
C GLU A 62 -2.98 10.14 1.22
N VAL A 63 -3.39 8.98 1.72
CA VAL A 63 -4.42 8.12 1.14
C VAL A 63 -5.45 7.79 2.20
N PHE A 64 -6.71 7.72 1.80
CA PHE A 64 -7.79 7.17 2.61
C PHE A 64 -7.99 5.70 2.26
N ILE A 65 -8.20 4.87 3.28
CA ILE A 65 -8.33 3.42 3.13
C ILE A 65 -9.53 2.97 3.95
N GLN A 66 -10.36 2.12 3.36
CA GLN A 66 -11.55 1.59 4.00
C GLN A 66 -11.79 0.14 3.56
N ARG A 67 -12.37 -0.69 4.43
CA ARG A 67 -12.93 -1.98 3.98
C ARG A 67 -14.09 -1.69 3.03
N THR A 68 -14.13 -2.38 1.88
CA THR A 68 -15.19 -2.20 0.89
C THR A 68 -16.56 -2.45 1.52
N GLY A 69 -17.50 -1.52 1.37
CA GLY A 69 -18.85 -1.63 1.92
C GLY A 69 -18.99 -1.31 3.41
N SER A 70 -17.91 -0.92 4.09
CA SER A 70 -17.97 -0.45 5.48
C SER A 70 -18.65 0.91 5.58
N THR A 71 -19.37 1.14 6.69
CA THR A 71 -19.89 2.47 7.05
C THR A 71 -18.98 3.21 8.04
N ASN A 72 -17.87 2.59 8.46
CA ASN A 72 -16.91 3.21 9.38
C ASN A 72 -16.11 4.29 8.65
N ALA A 73 -15.61 5.29 9.37
CA ALA A 73 -14.72 6.29 8.79
C ALA A 73 -13.47 5.61 8.17
N PRO A 74 -13.01 6.05 6.98
CA PRO A 74 -11.75 5.58 6.43
C PRO A 74 -10.59 5.94 7.35
N ILE A 75 -9.55 5.10 7.37
CA ILE A 75 -8.28 5.47 7.99
C ILE A 75 -7.44 6.28 7.01
N SER A 76 -6.58 7.14 7.54
CA SER A 76 -5.60 7.87 6.75
C SER A 76 -4.21 7.25 6.91
N ALA A 77 -3.46 7.15 5.81
CA ALA A 77 -2.08 6.69 5.78
C ALA A 77 -1.25 7.45 4.74
N LYS A 78 0.08 7.45 4.90
CA LYS A 78 1.00 8.08 3.95
C LYS A 78 1.62 7.06 2.99
N VAL A 79 1.90 7.48 1.77
CA VAL A 79 2.76 6.70 0.86
C VAL A 79 4.20 6.72 1.39
N ILE A 80 4.72 5.55 1.76
CA ILE A 80 6.04 5.40 2.39
C ILE A 80 7.01 4.54 1.56
N ASP A 81 6.50 3.74 0.62
CA ASP A 81 7.34 2.84 -0.17
C ASP A 81 6.69 2.41 -1.49
N GLY A 82 7.50 1.84 -2.38
CA GLY A 82 7.09 1.22 -3.63
C GLY A 82 7.20 -0.31 -3.54
N CYS A 83 6.21 -1.03 -4.05
CA CYS A 83 6.13 -2.49 -3.98
C CYS A 83 5.84 -3.09 -5.34
N ASN A 84 6.52 -4.18 -5.68
CA ASN A 84 6.27 -4.85 -6.96
C ASN A 84 5.00 -5.73 -6.96
N PHE A 85 4.59 -6.23 -5.80
CA PHE A 85 3.49 -7.20 -5.63
C PHE A 85 3.62 -8.51 -6.43
N GLY A 86 4.76 -8.75 -7.10
CA GLY A 86 5.00 -9.97 -7.87
C GLY A 86 4.10 -10.09 -9.10
N THR A 87 3.61 -8.97 -9.64
CA THR A 87 2.71 -8.95 -10.80
C THR A 87 3.20 -7.99 -11.87
N SER A 88 3.12 -8.42 -13.12
CA SER A 88 3.31 -7.60 -14.31
C SER A 88 1.99 -7.05 -14.88
N GLN A 89 0.85 -7.45 -14.32
CA GLN A 89 -0.46 -7.06 -14.81
C GLN A 89 -0.91 -5.74 -14.15
N GLN A 90 -1.09 -4.70 -14.96
CA GLN A 90 -1.47 -3.37 -14.48
C GLN A 90 -2.80 -3.34 -13.71
N SER A 91 -3.82 -4.08 -14.14
CA SER A 91 -5.13 -4.10 -13.44
C SER A 91 -5.01 -4.58 -11.99
N PHE A 92 -4.15 -5.58 -11.74
CA PHE A 92 -3.87 -6.07 -10.40
C PHE A 92 -2.93 -5.12 -9.64
N GLY A 93 -1.84 -4.71 -10.27
CA GLY A 93 -0.85 -3.84 -9.64
C GLY A 93 -1.43 -2.50 -9.20
N CYS A 94 -2.14 -1.79 -10.09
CA CYS A 94 -2.66 -0.46 -9.81
C CYS A 94 -3.71 -0.41 -8.70
N SER A 95 -4.42 -1.52 -8.43
CA SER A 95 -5.46 -1.59 -7.40
C SER A 95 -4.94 -2.11 -6.06
N GLN A 96 -3.84 -2.86 -6.05
CA GLN A 96 -3.26 -3.46 -4.86
C GLN A 96 -2.40 -2.46 -4.07
N ILE A 97 -2.45 -2.54 -2.75
CA ILE A 97 -1.55 -1.85 -1.84
C ILE A 97 -1.10 -2.80 -0.73
N PHE A 98 0.09 -2.59 -0.17
CA PHE A 98 0.45 -3.16 1.12
C PHE A 98 0.35 -2.09 2.21
N LEU A 99 -0.08 -2.51 3.39
CA LEU A 99 -0.20 -1.65 4.57
C LEU A 99 0.99 -1.87 5.49
N SER A 100 1.42 -0.81 6.17
CA SER A 100 2.27 -0.95 7.34
C SER A 100 1.56 -1.78 8.42
N HIS A 101 2.30 -2.37 9.35
CA HIS A 101 1.69 -3.11 10.46
C HIS A 101 0.75 -2.23 11.29
N LYS A 102 1.12 -0.96 11.49
CA LYS A 102 0.27 0.02 12.18
C LYS A 102 -1.03 0.30 11.42
N ALA A 103 -0.98 0.51 10.11
CA ALA A 103 -2.18 0.73 9.29
C ALA A 103 -3.05 -0.53 9.23
N PHE A 104 -2.45 -1.71 9.04
CA PHE A 104 -3.15 -2.99 9.01
C PHE A 104 -3.91 -3.27 10.31
N THR A 105 -3.28 -3.08 11.46
CA THR A 105 -3.93 -3.29 12.77
C THR A 105 -5.07 -2.30 13.02
N ALA A 106 -4.97 -1.06 12.52
CA ALA A 106 -6.05 -0.08 12.61
C ALA A 106 -7.28 -0.44 11.77
N MET A 107 -7.14 -1.31 10.76
CA MET A 107 -8.25 -1.87 9.97
C MET A 107 -9.03 -2.96 10.72
N ASN A 108 -8.72 -3.17 12.01
CA ASN A 108 -9.33 -4.15 12.89
C ASN A 108 -9.40 -5.56 12.26
N PRO A 109 -8.24 -6.18 11.95
CA PRO A 109 -8.20 -7.51 11.38
C PRO A 109 -8.76 -8.54 12.37
N SER A 110 -9.49 -9.52 11.85
CA SER A 110 -9.83 -10.73 12.60
C SER A 110 -8.56 -11.50 13.00
N PRO A 111 -8.64 -12.41 13.99
CA PRO A 111 -7.50 -13.23 14.38
C PRO A 111 -6.90 -14.03 13.21
N GLU A 112 -7.73 -14.47 12.26
CA GLU A 112 -7.26 -15.19 11.07
C GLU A 112 -6.56 -14.28 10.06
N GLU A 113 -7.11 -13.08 9.81
CA GLU A 113 -6.46 -12.07 8.97
C GLU A 113 -5.10 -11.66 9.56
N LEU A 114 -5.04 -11.49 10.88
CA LEU A 114 -3.81 -11.18 11.60
C LEU A 114 -2.77 -12.31 11.46
N ALA A 115 -3.20 -13.57 11.58
CA ALA A 115 -2.32 -14.72 11.42
C ALA A 115 -1.78 -14.87 9.99
N ASN A 116 -2.60 -14.52 8.99
CA ASN A 116 -2.26 -14.65 7.57
C ASN A 116 -1.54 -13.41 7.00
N GLY A 117 -1.67 -12.25 7.65
CA GLY A 117 -1.04 -11.00 7.21
C GLY A 117 -1.76 -10.29 6.06
N PHE A 118 -3.03 -10.60 5.80
CA PHE A 118 -3.86 -9.91 4.80
C PHE A 118 -5.33 -9.86 5.24
N LEU A 119 -6.05 -8.85 4.76
CA LEU A 119 -7.49 -8.70 4.97
C LEU A 119 -8.23 -9.63 4.00
N LYS A 120 -9.25 -10.35 4.49
CA LYS A 120 -10.09 -11.23 3.66
C LYS A 120 -11.00 -10.42 2.76
N ASP A 121 -11.51 -9.32 3.29
CA ASP A 121 -12.34 -8.40 2.53
C ASP A 121 -11.46 -7.51 1.65
N SER A 122 -11.99 -7.16 0.48
CA SER A 122 -11.42 -6.11 -0.34
C SER A 122 -11.41 -4.77 0.42
N ILE A 123 -10.42 -3.94 0.07
CA ILE A 123 -10.34 -2.55 0.53
C ILE A 123 -10.54 -1.61 -0.65
N THR A 124 -11.10 -0.44 -0.38
CA THR A 124 -11.06 0.71 -1.26
C THR A 124 -10.01 1.69 -0.73
N TRP A 125 -9.30 2.34 -1.65
CA TRP A 125 -8.39 3.41 -1.29
C TRP A 125 -8.33 4.46 -2.40
N ASP A 126 -8.04 5.70 -2.01
CA ASP A 126 -7.78 6.79 -2.94
C ASP A 126 -6.83 7.80 -2.28
N PHE A 127 -6.13 8.59 -3.08
CA PHE A 127 -5.39 9.74 -2.58
C PHE A 127 -6.36 10.72 -1.89
N ALA A 128 -5.94 11.25 -0.76
CA ALA A 128 -6.59 12.39 -0.14
C ALA A 128 -6.45 13.58 -1.08
N SER A 129 -7.44 13.77 -1.96
CA SER A 129 -7.54 14.98 -2.75
C SER A 129 -7.81 16.16 -1.81
N LYS A 130 -7.54 17.40 -2.24
CA LYS A 130 -8.05 18.60 -1.54
C LYS A 130 -9.58 18.72 -1.56
N ARG A 131 -10.33 17.66 -1.91
CA ARG A 131 -11.78 17.64 -1.85
C ARG A 131 -12.21 16.87 -0.62
N ASP A 132 -13.04 17.55 0.15
CA ASP A 132 -13.80 17.11 1.30
C ASP A 132 -14.07 15.58 1.34
N PRO A 133 -13.72 14.88 2.45
CA PRO A 133 -13.99 13.45 2.62
C PRO A 133 -15.48 13.05 2.47
N ALA A 134 -16.40 14.01 2.39
CA ALA A 134 -17.80 13.78 2.02
C ALA A 134 -18.03 13.31 0.57
N ASN A 135 -17.03 13.41 -0.33
CA ASN A 135 -17.20 13.07 -1.76
C ASN A 135 -16.41 11.82 -2.22
N ALA A 136 -15.84 11.04 -1.31
CA ALA A 136 -15.10 9.82 -1.64
C ALA A 136 -16.01 8.59 -1.92
N ALA A 137 -17.33 8.81 -2.02
CA ALA A 137 -18.30 7.81 -2.47
C ALA A 137 -19.30 8.48 -3.42
N ALA A 138 -19.02 8.43 -4.72
CA ALA A 138 -19.98 8.67 -5.79
C ALA A 138 -19.67 7.72 -6.96
#